data_AF-A0AAV2YQM9-F1
#
_entry.id   AF-A0AAV2YQM9-F1
#
_cell.length_a   1.000
_cell.length_b   1.000
_cell.length_c   1.000
_cell.angle_alpha   90.00
_cell.angle_beta   90.00
_cell.angle_gamma   90.00
#
_symmetry.space_group_name_H-M   'P 1'
#
loop_
_entity.id
_entity.type
_entity.pdbx_description
1 polymer ?
#
loop_
_entity_poly.entity_id
_entity_poly.type
_entity_poly.pdbx_seq_one_letter_code
_entity_poly.pdbx_strand_id
1 'polypeptide(L)'
;CDCFAGYTSYDCSDRQCPFAAPWFDYAHANDDIRSVPRECSNRGICDRGSGRCQCQRAFSGVACERLNLCVNNCNGHGKCRSMRDIGPLRNDVNLFYTATYTLWDADRVLGCVCDDGYYGVDCSLRQCPYGDDPITTGQVDEVQALSCLCGSCTGTYTLTFRGQTTRALDVASETAATLKAALDDLSTIRSVTVTLDGGTTVCSNTGVSALITFTHEHGDVPSLIVTSSVTGGTSSIAVQADGATATYGTNAATQTGTKEVSVSVTLKRSPLMLILTICGSGCRAQTAECATRTTESARVSRGSRRATVSTQSGLTYVCSSRGPCSQAPLYQCQCDSIYGAYDCSKRRCPKGRPWFDEAKTNDVARVDPVQCSNAGYCDDIGICRCFDGFEGVACDRLQCPGSDIGLCSGRGRCKTAKEIARLTLTDAFTPAGLQYGVDPNNPATWDADMVQGCYCDKVPARRGTGERYTGYDCSSAPCPSGDDPWTGNQADEVQTLTCTADGGMFAISFRAETTAMIPFGATADAVAAALEALQS
;
A
#
# COMPACT_ATOMS: atom_id res chain seq x y z
N CYS A 1 15.81 31.15 -30.74
CA CYS A 1 15.84 30.28 -31.93
C CYS A 1 14.57 29.44 -31.99
N ASP A 2 14.04 29.14 -33.18
CA ASP A 2 12.95 28.15 -33.31
C ASP A 2 13.54 26.75 -33.29
N CYS A 3 13.39 26.07 -32.15
CA CYS A 3 14.05 24.78 -31.94
C CYS A 3 13.33 23.64 -32.65
N PHE A 4 14.11 22.66 -33.13
CA PHE A 4 13.55 21.40 -33.59
C PHE A 4 12.86 20.66 -32.44
N ALA A 5 11.92 19.78 -32.78
CA ALA A 5 11.22 18.97 -31.79
C ALA A 5 12.19 18.22 -30.87
N GLY A 6 11.97 18.32 -29.55
CA GLY A 6 12.82 17.73 -28.53
C GLY A 6 14.00 18.59 -28.09
N TYR A 7 14.16 19.80 -28.65
CA TYR A 7 15.13 20.80 -28.19
C TYR A 7 14.42 22.04 -27.63
N THR A 8 15.03 22.66 -26.63
CA THR A 8 14.58 23.85 -25.90
C THR A 8 15.80 24.74 -25.61
N SER A 9 15.67 25.76 -24.77
CA SER A 9 16.62 26.87 -24.52
C SER A 9 16.63 27.94 -25.61
N TYR A 10 17.27 29.08 -25.30
CA TYR A 10 17.35 30.24 -26.18
C TYR A 10 18.17 29.96 -27.45
N ASP A 11 19.15 29.06 -27.35
CA ASP A 11 20.08 28.63 -28.39
C ASP A 11 19.81 27.22 -28.93
N CYS A 12 18.72 26.57 -28.49
CA CYS A 12 18.36 25.20 -28.88
C CYS A 12 19.41 24.13 -28.54
N SER A 13 20.30 24.40 -27.58
CA SER A 13 21.31 23.43 -27.14
C SER A 13 20.73 22.33 -26.26
N ASP A 14 19.64 22.65 -25.55
CA ASP A 14 19.12 21.82 -24.49
C ASP A 14 18.08 20.85 -24.99
N ARG A 15 18.10 19.62 -24.48
CA ARG A 15 17.04 18.65 -24.74
C ARG A 15 15.85 18.87 -23.80
N GLN A 16 14.67 18.69 -24.36
CA GLN A 16 13.42 18.67 -23.63
C GLN A 16 13.23 17.30 -22.97
N CYS A 17 12.96 17.27 -21.67
CA CYS A 17 12.61 16.04 -20.99
C CYS A 17 11.12 15.71 -21.14
N PRO A 18 10.72 14.45 -20.93
CA PRO A 18 9.31 14.04 -20.96
C PRO A 18 8.44 14.79 -19.95
N PHE A 19 7.20 15.06 -20.34
CA PHE A 19 6.16 15.67 -19.49
C PHE A 19 5.13 14.61 -19.13
N ALA A 20 4.68 14.63 -17.88
CA ALA A 20 3.56 13.82 -17.41
C ALA A 20 2.85 14.53 -16.25
N ALA A 21 1.68 14.02 -15.85
CA ALA A 21 0.95 14.58 -14.72
C ALA A 21 1.86 14.66 -13.48
N PRO A 22 1.94 15.80 -12.79
CA PRO A 22 2.83 15.98 -11.66
C PRO A 22 2.39 15.18 -10.43
N TRP A 23 3.37 14.81 -9.60
CA TRP A 23 3.06 14.29 -8.26
C TRP A 23 2.61 15.41 -7.33
N PHE A 24 3.25 16.57 -7.44
CA PHE A 24 3.00 17.75 -6.64
C PHE A 24 3.13 18.99 -7.51
N ASP A 25 2.18 19.91 -7.43
CA ASP A 25 2.24 21.22 -8.08
C ASP A 25 1.21 22.17 -7.46
N TYR A 26 1.22 23.43 -7.90
CA TYR A 26 0.13 24.37 -7.66
C TYR A 26 -1.19 23.84 -8.25
N ALA A 27 -2.30 24.22 -7.61
CA ALA A 27 -3.62 23.79 -8.06
C ALA A 27 -4.06 24.54 -9.32
N HIS A 28 -4.75 23.86 -10.22
CA HIS A 28 -5.37 24.45 -11.41
C HIS A 28 -6.88 24.60 -11.25
N ALA A 29 -7.49 23.78 -10.40
CA ALA A 29 -8.86 23.88 -9.94
C ALA A 29 -8.99 23.25 -8.54
N ASN A 30 -10.19 23.28 -7.96
CA ASN A 30 -10.44 22.54 -6.72
C ASN A 30 -10.23 21.04 -6.96
N ASP A 31 -9.49 20.42 -6.04
CA ASP A 31 -9.10 19.01 -6.08
C ASP A 31 -8.30 18.61 -7.33
N ASP A 32 -7.66 19.57 -8.00
CA ASP A 32 -6.84 19.35 -9.20
C ASP A 32 -5.49 20.06 -9.12
N ILE A 33 -4.44 19.26 -8.95
CA ILE A 33 -3.03 19.69 -9.03
C ILE A 33 -2.29 19.00 -10.18
N ARG A 34 -3.00 18.24 -11.04
CA ARG A 34 -2.39 17.23 -11.93
C ARG A 34 -2.78 17.35 -13.39
N SER A 35 -3.84 18.09 -13.70
CA SER A 35 -4.35 18.24 -15.07
C SER A 35 -3.34 18.85 -16.05
N VAL A 36 -2.41 19.67 -15.55
CA VAL A 36 -1.37 20.26 -16.39
C VAL A 36 -0.06 19.50 -16.21
N PRO A 37 0.45 18.84 -17.26
CA PRO A 37 1.71 18.10 -17.20
C PRO A 37 2.90 18.97 -16.81
N ARG A 38 3.86 18.37 -16.13
CA ARG A 38 5.15 18.98 -15.80
C ARG A 38 6.30 18.12 -16.28
N GLU A 39 7.39 18.78 -16.64
CA GLU A 39 8.65 18.12 -16.96
C GLU A 39 9.05 17.22 -15.79
N CYS A 40 9.36 15.95 -16.09
CA CYS A 40 9.71 14.96 -15.08
C CYS A 40 8.67 14.83 -13.94
N SER A 41 7.37 15.03 -14.24
CA SER A 41 6.26 14.94 -13.26
C SER A 41 6.49 15.78 -11.99
N ASN A 42 7.27 16.85 -12.11
CA ASN A 42 7.73 17.66 -10.98
C ASN A 42 8.33 16.80 -9.84
N ARG A 43 9.07 15.75 -10.21
CA ARG A 43 9.63 14.74 -9.29
C ARG A 43 11.00 14.22 -9.74
N GLY A 44 11.75 15.07 -10.44
CA GLY A 44 13.09 14.78 -10.89
C GLY A 44 13.75 15.98 -11.56
N ILE A 45 15.05 15.86 -11.80
CA ILE A 45 15.85 16.86 -12.52
C ILE A 45 15.94 16.44 -13.98
N CYS A 46 15.68 17.35 -14.91
CA CYS A 46 15.93 17.11 -16.32
C CYS A 46 17.43 17.23 -16.63
N ASP A 47 18.04 16.17 -17.15
CA ASP A 47 19.36 16.25 -17.79
C ASP A 47 19.20 16.83 -19.20
N ARG A 48 19.56 18.10 -19.35
CA ARG A 48 19.47 18.84 -20.63
C ARG A 48 20.38 18.29 -21.73
N GLY A 49 21.45 17.55 -21.40
CA GLY A 49 22.32 16.94 -22.40
C GLY A 49 21.69 15.70 -23.05
N SER A 50 20.97 14.90 -22.26
CA SER A 50 20.37 13.63 -22.72
C SER A 50 18.87 13.69 -22.98
N GLY A 51 18.15 14.66 -22.40
CA GLY A 51 16.69 14.75 -22.40
C GLY A 51 16.04 13.70 -21.51
N ARG A 52 16.76 13.17 -20.51
CA ARG A 52 16.27 12.15 -19.59
C ARG A 52 16.06 12.72 -18.19
N CYS A 53 14.99 12.29 -17.54
CA CYS A 53 14.71 12.65 -16.16
C CYS A 53 15.55 11.83 -15.18
N GLN A 54 16.23 12.52 -14.27
CA GLN A 54 16.85 11.94 -13.09
C GLN A 54 15.85 12.00 -11.93
N CYS A 55 15.16 10.90 -11.70
CA CYS A 55 14.07 10.84 -10.73
C CYS A 55 14.55 10.91 -9.28
N GLN A 56 13.72 11.50 -8.42
CA GLN A 56 13.87 11.34 -6.97
C GLN A 56 13.85 9.83 -6.62
N ARG A 57 14.55 9.44 -5.56
CA ARG A 57 14.50 8.04 -5.06
C ARG A 57 13.05 7.62 -4.81
N ALA A 58 12.79 6.32 -5.00
CA ALA A 58 11.47 5.70 -5.07
C ALA A 58 10.61 6.09 -6.29
N PHE A 59 11.03 7.04 -7.14
CA PHE A 59 10.34 7.34 -8.39
C PHE A 59 11.03 6.72 -9.60
N SER A 60 10.23 6.38 -10.60
CA SER A 60 10.63 5.73 -11.85
C SER A 60 9.66 6.10 -12.97
N GLY A 61 9.89 5.56 -14.17
CA GLY A 61 9.21 5.99 -15.39
C GLY A 61 10.04 7.01 -16.16
N VAL A 62 9.66 7.25 -17.42
CA VAL A 62 10.42 8.12 -18.32
C VAL A 62 10.34 9.59 -17.90
N ALA A 63 9.28 9.95 -17.18
CA ALA A 63 9.00 11.27 -16.65
C ALA A 63 8.93 11.24 -15.11
N CYS A 64 9.44 10.22 -14.41
CA CYS A 64 9.30 10.08 -12.95
C CYS A 64 7.85 10.01 -12.46
N GLU A 65 6.95 9.55 -13.34
CA GLU A 65 5.52 9.52 -13.13
C GLU A 65 5.05 8.36 -12.24
N ARG A 66 5.93 7.40 -11.93
CA ARG A 66 5.63 6.19 -11.16
C ARG A 66 6.35 6.16 -9.82
N LEU A 67 5.63 6.06 -8.72
CA LEU A 67 6.12 5.70 -7.40
C LEU A 67 6.30 4.18 -7.34
N ASN A 68 7.53 3.73 -7.13
CA ASN A 68 7.92 2.34 -7.14
C ASN A 68 8.34 1.88 -5.73
N LEU A 69 7.41 1.22 -5.02
CA LEU A 69 7.65 0.58 -3.74
C LEU A 69 8.18 -0.85 -3.88
N CYS A 70 8.44 -1.33 -5.10
CA CYS A 70 8.95 -2.67 -5.36
C CYS A 70 10.46 -2.77 -5.08
N VAL A 71 10.84 -2.54 -3.83
CA VAL A 71 12.23 -2.59 -3.36
C VAL A 71 12.84 -3.95 -3.70
N ASN A 72 14.08 -3.94 -4.22
CA ASN A 72 14.82 -5.14 -4.64
C ASN A 72 14.03 -6.08 -5.55
N ASN A 73 13.11 -5.55 -6.37
CA ASN A 73 12.23 -6.33 -7.24
C ASN A 73 11.46 -7.42 -6.46
N CYS A 74 10.85 -7.02 -5.34
CA CYS A 74 10.11 -7.91 -4.44
C CYS A 74 10.93 -9.11 -3.95
N ASN A 75 12.25 -8.93 -3.81
CA ASN A 75 13.24 -9.94 -3.43
C ASN A 75 13.16 -11.25 -4.25
N GLY A 76 12.58 -11.21 -5.46
CA GLY A 76 12.35 -12.40 -6.29
C GLY A 76 11.27 -13.35 -5.76
N HIS A 77 10.46 -12.91 -4.79
CA HIS A 77 9.38 -13.67 -4.15
C HIS A 77 8.03 -12.96 -4.26
N GLY A 78 7.85 -12.21 -5.34
CA GLY A 78 6.62 -11.50 -5.64
C GLY A 78 6.70 -10.80 -6.99
N LYS A 79 5.58 -10.22 -7.39
CA LYS A 79 5.44 -9.45 -8.63
C LYS A 79 5.19 -7.99 -8.29
N CYS A 80 5.95 -7.11 -8.91
CA CYS A 80 5.70 -5.67 -8.88
C CYS A 80 4.46 -5.36 -9.72
N ARG A 81 3.42 -4.81 -9.10
CA ARG A 81 2.12 -4.54 -9.75
C ARG A 81 1.63 -3.14 -9.40
N SER A 82 0.87 -2.54 -10.32
CA SER A 82 0.16 -1.29 -10.06
C SER A 82 -1.16 -1.54 -9.32
N MET A 83 -1.75 -0.49 -8.75
CA MET A 83 -3.09 -0.57 -8.13
C MET A 83 -4.16 -1.04 -9.13
N ARG A 84 -4.08 -0.61 -10.39
CA ARG A 84 -4.96 -1.09 -11.47
C ARG A 84 -4.80 -2.58 -11.71
N ASP A 85 -3.55 -3.03 -11.81
CA ASP A 85 -3.23 -4.42 -12.14
C ASP A 85 -3.72 -5.39 -11.07
N ILE A 86 -3.66 -4.99 -9.78
CA ILE A 86 -4.10 -5.87 -8.68
C ILE A 86 -5.61 -5.86 -8.46
N GLY A 87 -6.32 -4.81 -8.85
CA GLY A 87 -7.77 -4.70 -8.63
C GLY A 87 -8.57 -5.95 -9.05
N PRO A 88 -8.44 -6.45 -10.29
CA PRO A 88 -9.18 -7.63 -10.73
C PRO A 88 -8.56 -8.95 -10.27
N LEU A 89 -7.40 -8.94 -9.63
CA LEU A 89 -6.69 -10.15 -9.21
C LEU A 89 -7.14 -10.54 -7.81
N ARG A 90 -7.52 -11.81 -7.65
CA ARG A 90 -7.79 -12.43 -6.37
C ARG A 90 -6.93 -13.67 -6.24
N ASN A 91 -6.16 -13.76 -5.17
CA ASN A 91 -5.32 -14.91 -4.89
C ASN A 91 -5.56 -15.52 -3.51
N ASP A 92 -6.44 -14.95 -2.69
CA ASP A 92 -6.81 -15.43 -1.35
C ASP A 92 -5.62 -15.69 -0.41
N VAL A 93 -4.47 -15.06 -0.68
CA VAL A 93 -3.24 -15.07 0.13
C VAL A 93 -2.96 -13.67 0.65
N ASN A 94 -2.92 -12.70 -0.26
CA ASN A 94 -2.69 -11.28 0.04
C ASN A 94 -3.56 -10.34 -0.80
N LEU A 95 -4.36 -10.88 -1.72
CA LEU A 95 -5.42 -10.20 -2.46
C LEU A 95 -6.73 -10.99 -2.28
N PHE A 96 -7.66 -10.42 -1.51
CA PHE A 96 -8.90 -11.05 -1.06
C PHE A 96 -10.14 -10.49 -1.77
N TYR A 97 -10.04 -9.27 -2.31
CA TYR A 97 -11.14 -8.59 -3.00
C TYR A 97 -10.94 -8.56 -4.51
N THR A 98 -12.04 -8.38 -5.24
CA THR A 98 -12.01 -8.12 -6.68
C THR A 98 -12.73 -6.80 -6.92
N ALA A 99 -12.03 -5.83 -7.48
CA ALA A 99 -12.52 -4.48 -7.70
C ALA A 99 -11.89 -3.85 -8.95
N THR A 100 -12.56 -2.87 -9.54
CA THR A 100 -11.91 -2.00 -10.53
C THR A 100 -11.25 -0.81 -9.84
N TYR A 101 -10.02 -0.49 -10.21
CA TYR A 101 -9.31 0.68 -9.69
C TYR A 101 -8.86 1.58 -10.85
N THR A 102 -9.39 2.80 -10.88
CA THR A 102 -9.32 3.73 -12.02
C THR A 102 -8.93 5.14 -11.63
N LEU A 103 -8.69 5.40 -10.33
CA LEU A 103 -8.19 6.68 -9.83
C LEU A 103 -6.86 7.09 -10.46
N TRP A 104 -6.48 8.36 -10.27
CA TRP A 104 -5.31 8.95 -10.93
C TRP A 104 -4.00 8.21 -10.63
N ASP A 105 -3.89 7.54 -9.50
CA ASP A 105 -2.72 6.79 -9.05
C ASP A 105 -2.71 5.33 -9.49
N ALA A 106 -3.74 4.88 -10.22
CA ALA A 106 -3.97 3.48 -10.57
C ALA A 106 -2.75 2.82 -11.24
N ASP A 107 -2.07 3.53 -12.15
CA ASP A 107 -0.87 3.07 -12.87
C ASP A 107 0.42 3.75 -12.39
N ARG A 108 0.32 4.55 -11.33
CA ARG A 108 1.40 5.40 -10.83
C ARG A 108 1.95 4.91 -9.52
N VAL A 109 1.18 4.21 -8.68
CA VAL A 109 1.71 3.56 -7.48
C VAL A 109 1.86 2.08 -7.73
N LEU A 110 3.09 1.60 -7.55
CA LEU A 110 3.45 0.20 -7.70
C LEU A 110 3.95 -0.35 -6.37
N GLY A 111 3.55 -1.57 -6.05
CA GLY A 111 4.01 -2.31 -4.89
C GLY A 111 4.10 -3.81 -5.16
N CYS A 112 4.57 -4.54 -4.16
CA CYS A 112 4.80 -5.98 -4.27
C CYS A 112 3.54 -6.78 -3.90
N VAL A 113 3.14 -7.68 -4.80
CA VAL A 113 2.22 -8.78 -4.50
C VAL A 113 3.07 -10.03 -4.30
N CYS A 114 3.14 -10.53 -3.06
CA CYS A 114 4.03 -11.62 -2.71
C CYS A 114 3.52 -12.98 -3.19
N ASP A 115 4.45 -13.86 -3.50
CA ASP A 115 4.17 -15.26 -3.74
C ASP A 115 3.75 -15.95 -2.42
N ASP A 116 3.05 -17.08 -2.54
CA ASP A 116 2.61 -17.86 -1.38
C ASP A 116 3.78 -18.24 -0.46
N GLY A 117 3.56 -18.14 0.86
CA GLY A 117 4.60 -18.34 1.87
C GLY A 117 5.57 -17.17 2.05
N TYR A 118 5.39 -16.05 1.33
CA TYR A 118 6.13 -14.81 1.52
C TYR A 118 5.21 -13.64 1.84
N TYR A 119 5.69 -12.73 2.68
CA TYR A 119 4.95 -11.57 3.11
C TYR A 119 5.87 -10.38 3.40
N GLY A 120 5.25 -9.27 3.81
CA GLY A 120 5.92 -8.01 4.05
C GLY A 120 5.91 -7.13 2.81
N VAL A 121 6.33 -5.88 3.00
CA VAL A 121 6.24 -4.83 1.98
C VAL A 121 7.04 -5.11 0.70
N ASP A 122 8.12 -5.90 0.80
CA ASP A 122 9.01 -6.26 -0.30
C ASP A 122 9.15 -7.78 -0.49
N CYS A 123 8.27 -8.57 0.14
CA CYS A 123 8.30 -10.04 0.10
C CYS A 123 9.59 -10.69 0.62
N SER A 124 10.37 -9.99 1.45
CA SER A 124 11.58 -10.55 2.08
C SER A 124 11.27 -11.51 3.24
N LEU A 125 10.09 -11.39 3.86
CA LEU A 125 9.73 -12.17 5.03
C LEU A 125 9.08 -13.48 4.62
N ARG A 126 9.55 -14.59 5.20
CA ARG A 126 8.94 -15.91 5.00
C ARG A 126 7.91 -16.17 6.07
N GLN A 127 6.73 -16.56 5.62
CA GLN A 127 5.69 -17.07 6.49
C GLN A 127 6.20 -18.32 7.20
N CYS A 128 6.07 -18.36 8.52
CA CYS A 128 6.37 -19.59 9.25
C CYS A 128 5.29 -20.62 8.93
N PRO A 129 5.57 -21.94 8.98
CA PRO A 129 4.52 -22.94 8.87
C PRO A 129 3.46 -22.67 9.94
N TYR A 130 2.19 -22.97 9.67
CA TYR A 130 1.12 -22.89 10.67
C TYR A 130 0.57 -24.28 10.97
N GLY A 131 -0.05 -24.42 12.14
CA GLY A 131 -0.65 -25.67 12.59
C GLY A 131 -1.61 -25.46 13.75
N ASP A 132 -2.51 -26.43 13.91
CA ASP A 132 -3.38 -26.55 15.07
C ASP A 132 -2.55 -26.74 16.34
N ASP A 133 -2.95 -26.09 17.43
CA ASP A 133 -2.30 -26.30 18.71
C ASP A 133 -2.69 -27.68 19.25
N PRO A 134 -1.75 -28.62 19.50
CA PRO A 134 -2.10 -29.97 19.95
C PRO A 134 -2.89 -30.05 21.27
N ILE A 135 -2.99 -28.95 22.03
CA ILE A 135 -3.70 -28.92 23.33
C ILE A 135 -5.13 -28.37 23.23
N THR A 136 -5.52 -27.77 22.10
CA THR A 136 -6.88 -27.27 21.90
C THR A 136 -7.78 -28.43 21.46
N THR A 137 -8.97 -28.53 22.06
CA THR A 137 -9.87 -29.68 21.90
C THR A 137 -11.26 -29.25 21.50
N GLY A 138 -11.94 -30.06 20.69
CA GLY A 138 -13.31 -29.77 20.22
C GLY A 138 -13.37 -28.87 18.98
N GLN A 139 -12.22 -28.59 18.38
CA GLN A 139 -12.13 -27.91 17.10
C GLN A 139 -12.37 -28.87 15.94
N VAL A 140 -12.75 -28.30 14.81
CA VAL A 140 -13.13 -29.04 13.60
C VAL A 140 -12.38 -28.49 12.40
N ASP A 141 -12.09 -29.36 11.43
CA ASP A 141 -11.50 -28.99 10.15
C ASP A 141 -12.55 -28.30 9.25
N GLU A 142 -12.09 -27.46 8.33
CA GLU A 142 -12.97 -26.97 7.26
C GLU A 142 -13.43 -28.15 6.39
N VAL A 143 -14.73 -28.20 6.08
CA VAL A 143 -15.30 -29.09 5.08
C VAL A 143 -16.06 -28.28 4.05
N GLN A 144 -15.59 -28.30 2.80
CA GLN A 144 -16.30 -27.74 1.65
C GLN A 144 -16.90 -28.88 0.81
N ALA A 145 -18.04 -28.66 0.17
CA ALA A 145 -18.69 -29.66 -0.69
C ALA A 145 -18.60 -29.24 -2.15
N LEU A 146 -18.08 -30.11 -3.01
CA LEU A 146 -18.16 -29.98 -4.47
C LEU A 146 -19.34 -30.82 -4.96
N SER A 147 -20.45 -30.18 -5.28
CA SER A 147 -21.64 -30.84 -5.83
C SER A 147 -21.59 -30.84 -7.35
N CYS A 148 -21.63 -32.02 -7.95
CA CYS A 148 -21.56 -32.21 -9.40
C CYS A 148 -22.66 -33.13 -9.94
N LEU A 149 -23.46 -32.59 -10.86
CA LEU A 149 -24.43 -33.30 -11.69
C LEU A 149 -23.95 -33.26 -13.13
N CYS A 150 -23.98 -34.42 -13.79
CA CYS A 150 -23.65 -34.58 -15.20
C CYS A 150 -24.56 -35.64 -15.81
N GLY A 151 -25.70 -35.23 -16.39
CA GLY A 151 -26.60 -36.11 -17.12
C GLY A 151 -26.32 -36.07 -18.62
N SER A 152 -25.52 -37.01 -19.13
CA SER A 152 -25.06 -37.04 -20.54
C SER A 152 -24.21 -35.83 -20.95
N CYS A 153 -23.37 -35.34 -20.03
CA CYS A 153 -22.44 -34.25 -20.28
C CYS A 153 -21.01 -34.77 -20.53
N THR A 154 -20.18 -33.95 -21.18
CA THR A 154 -18.75 -34.24 -21.39
C THR A 154 -17.93 -32.98 -21.21
N GLY A 155 -16.65 -33.13 -20.89
CA GLY A 155 -15.71 -32.03 -20.75
C GLY A 155 -15.04 -32.02 -19.38
N THR A 156 -14.34 -30.93 -19.08
CA THR A 156 -13.50 -30.83 -17.90
C THR A 156 -13.85 -29.64 -17.04
N TYR A 157 -13.48 -29.71 -15.77
CA TYR A 157 -13.50 -28.61 -14.83
C TYR A 157 -12.14 -28.49 -14.14
N THR A 158 -11.89 -27.33 -13.53
CA THR A 158 -10.70 -27.09 -12.71
C THR A 158 -11.11 -26.45 -11.41
N LEU A 159 -10.36 -26.74 -10.35
CA LEU A 159 -10.52 -26.11 -9.05
C LEU A 159 -9.34 -25.17 -8.82
N THR A 160 -9.63 -23.95 -8.38
CA THR A 160 -8.62 -22.97 -8.01
C THR A 160 -8.66 -22.74 -6.51
N PHE A 161 -7.49 -22.83 -5.87
CA PHE A 161 -7.28 -22.53 -4.45
C PHE A 161 -6.05 -21.65 -4.28
N ARG A 162 -6.22 -20.51 -3.60
CA ARG A 162 -5.14 -19.55 -3.32
C ARG A 162 -4.27 -19.20 -4.55
N GLY A 163 -4.93 -18.98 -5.69
CA GLY A 163 -4.28 -18.62 -6.96
C GLY A 163 -3.61 -19.77 -7.73
N GLN A 164 -3.64 -21.01 -7.23
CA GLN A 164 -3.21 -22.19 -8.00
C GLN A 164 -4.40 -23.00 -8.48
N THR A 165 -4.29 -23.53 -9.69
CA THR A 165 -5.36 -24.28 -10.36
C THR A 165 -4.92 -25.72 -10.59
N THR A 166 -5.82 -26.66 -10.29
CA THR A 166 -5.57 -28.09 -10.52
C THR A 166 -5.36 -28.38 -12.01
N ARG A 167 -4.83 -29.57 -12.33
CA ARG A 167 -5.00 -30.13 -13.69
C ARG A 167 -6.49 -30.14 -14.08
N ALA A 168 -6.76 -30.23 -15.37
CA ALA A 168 -8.11 -30.47 -15.86
C ALA A 168 -8.65 -31.80 -15.30
N LEU A 169 -9.82 -31.74 -14.68
CA LEU A 169 -10.54 -32.85 -14.06
C LEU A 169 -11.71 -33.23 -14.97
N ASP A 170 -11.80 -34.51 -15.35
CA ASP A 170 -12.83 -35.01 -16.26
C ASP A 170 -14.13 -35.33 -15.50
N VAL A 171 -15.27 -34.82 -15.99
CA VAL A 171 -16.59 -35.09 -15.38
C VAL A 171 -17.00 -36.56 -15.41
N ALA A 172 -16.43 -37.38 -16.31
CA ALA A 172 -16.83 -38.76 -16.49
C ALA A 172 -16.01 -39.75 -15.64
N SER A 173 -14.77 -39.43 -15.29
CA SER A 173 -13.82 -40.42 -14.74
C SER A 173 -13.20 -40.07 -13.39
N GLU A 174 -13.37 -38.84 -12.90
CA GLU A 174 -12.74 -38.44 -11.64
C GLU A 174 -13.39 -39.16 -10.44
N THR A 175 -12.55 -39.65 -9.55
CA THR A 175 -12.92 -40.35 -8.31
C THR A 175 -12.45 -39.54 -7.11
N ALA A 176 -12.84 -39.92 -5.89
CA ALA A 176 -12.29 -39.29 -4.67
C ALA A 176 -10.76 -39.28 -4.64
N ALA A 177 -10.12 -40.38 -5.07
CA ALA A 177 -8.67 -40.51 -5.04
C ALA A 177 -7.97 -39.59 -6.05
N THR A 178 -8.51 -39.49 -7.27
CA THR A 178 -7.92 -38.66 -8.32
C THR A 178 -8.19 -37.16 -8.09
N LEU A 179 -9.33 -36.82 -7.48
CA LEU A 179 -9.62 -35.47 -7.00
C LEU A 179 -8.70 -35.08 -5.83
N LYS A 180 -8.53 -35.96 -4.84
CA LYS A 180 -7.56 -35.75 -3.75
C LYS A 180 -6.16 -35.50 -4.28
N ALA A 181 -5.68 -36.36 -5.19
CA ALA A 181 -4.35 -36.20 -5.78
C ALA A 181 -4.19 -34.86 -6.51
N ALA A 182 -5.20 -34.44 -7.27
CA ALA A 182 -5.15 -33.15 -7.98
C ALA A 182 -5.15 -31.94 -7.02
N LEU A 183 -5.81 -32.03 -5.86
CA LEU A 183 -5.78 -31.00 -4.83
C LEU A 183 -4.47 -30.99 -4.04
N ASP A 184 -3.92 -32.15 -3.71
CA ASP A 184 -2.62 -32.28 -3.03
C ASP A 184 -1.44 -31.84 -3.91
N ASP A 185 -1.59 -31.86 -5.24
CA ASP A 185 -0.59 -31.35 -6.19
C ASP A 185 -0.47 -29.81 -6.17
N LEU A 186 -1.45 -29.10 -5.60
CA LEU A 186 -1.38 -27.65 -5.41
C LEU A 186 -0.43 -27.33 -4.26
N SER A 187 0.61 -26.53 -4.48
CA SER A 187 1.59 -26.23 -3.42
C SER A 187 1.00 -25.40 -2.27
N THR A 188 -0.16 -24.79 -2.50
CA THR A 188 -0.94 -24.02 -1.52
C THR A 188 -1.81 -24.90 -0.62
N ILE A 189 -1.89 -26.21 -0.89
CA ILE A 189 -2.61 -27.21 -0.09
C ILE A 189 -1.61 -28.24 0.41
N ARG A 190 -1.47 -28.38 1.74
CA ARG A 190 -0.60 -29.45 2.28
C ARG A 190 -1.21 -30.84 2.18
N SER A 191 -2.49 -31.00 2.52
CA SER A 191 -3.23 -32.27 2.36
C SER A 191 -4.72 -32.09 2.63
N VAL A 192 -5.55 -32.76 1.83
CA VAL A 192 -7.01 -32.87 2.02
C VAL A 192 -7.48 -34.31 2.17
N THR A 193 -8.68 -34.54 2.69
CA THR A 193 -9.39 -35.82 2.53
C THR A 193 -10.66 -35.60 1.73
N VAL A 194 -10.96 -36.49 0.80
CA VAL A 194 -12.14 -36.39 -0.08
C VAL A 194 -13.02 -37.60 0.13
N THR A 195 -14.30 -37.35 0.44
CA THR A 195 -15.33 -38.40 0.61
C THR A 195 -16.49 -38.10 -0.33
N LEU A 196 -16.93 -39.08 -1.12
CA LEU A 196 -18.10 -38.91 -1.98
C LEU A 196 -19.38 -39.27 -1.22
N ASP A 197 -20.37 -38.38 -1.33
CA ASP A 197 -21.73 -38.60 -0.87
C ASP A 197 -22.66 -38.75 -2.09
N GLY A 198 -23.05 -40.00 -2.35
CA GLY A 198 -23.71 -40.46 -3.57
C GLY A 198 -22.72 -40.87 -4.66
N GLY A 199 -22.89 -42.05 -5.27
CA GLY A 199 -22.08 -42.50 -6.41
C GLY A 199 -20.64 -42.95 -6.11
N THR A 200 -19.86 -43.20 -7.16
CA THR A 200 -18.44 -43.65 -7.10
C THR A 200 -17.46 -42.72 -7.82
N THR A 201 -18.00 -41.80 -8.62
CA THR A 201 -17.30 -40.74 -9.36
C THR A 201 -17.76 -39.38 -8.84
N VAL A 202 -16.93 -38.34 -9.01
CA VAL A 202 -17.19 -36.98 -8.50
C VAL A 202 -18.45 -36.38 -9.11
N CYS A 203 -18.77 -36.74 -10.35
CA CYS A 203 -20.00 -36.36 -11.04
C CYS A 203 -20.80 -37.60 -11.43
N SER A 204 -22.13 -37.48 -11.46
CA SER A 204 -23.01 -38.55 -11.97
C SER A 204 -24.31 -37.99 -12.56
N ASN A 205 -25.08 -38.84 -13.23
CA ASN A 205 -26.39 -38.48 -13.81
C ASN A 205 -27.44 -38.11 -12.76
N THR A 206 -27.28 -38.54 -11.50
CA THR A 206 -28.18 -38.22 -10.38
C THR A 206 -27.62 -37.14 -9.45
N GLY A 207 -26.39 -36.69 -9.69
CA GLY A 207 -25.67 -35.79 -8.81
C GLY A 207 -24.88 -36.53 -7.73
N VAL A 208 -23.71 -36.01 -7.41
CA VAL A 208 -22.82 -36.47 -6.32
C VAL A 208 -22.28 -35.23 -5.61
N SER A 209 -22.07 -35.32 -4.30
CA SER A 209 -21.38 -34.28 -3.53
C SER A 209 -20.09 -34.83 -2.96
N ALA A 210 -18.95 -34.29 -3.40
CA ALA A 210 -17.64 -34.62 -2.82
C ALA A 210 -17.35 -33.69 -1.64
N LEU A 211 -17.32 -34.24 -0.42
CA LEU A 211 -16.91 -33.54 0.78
C LEU A 211 -15.39 -33.50 0.86
N ILE A 212 -14.83 -32.31 0.80
CA ILE A 212 -13.40 -32.01 0.82
C ILE A 212 -13.08 -31.42 2.19
N THR A 213 -12.40 -32.20 3.01
CA THR A 213 -11.95 -31.76 4.34
C THR A 213 -10.50 -31.30 4.27
N PHE A 214 -10.25 -30.07 4.69
CA PHE A 214 -8.90 -29.50 4.76
C PHE A 214 -8.23 -29.93 6.06
N THR A 215 -7.33 -30.91 5.97
CA THR A 215 -6.74 -31.54 7.17
C THR A 215 -5.55 -30.78 7.76
N HIS A 216 -4.97 -29.86 6.98
CA HIS A 216 -3.75 -29.12 7.36
C HIS A 216 -3.86 -27.61 7.09
N GLU A 217 -4.85 -27.18 6.30
CA GLU A 217 -5.23 -25.77 6.22
C GLU A 217 -6.31 -25.55 7.27
N HIS A 218 -5.93 -24.96 8.41
CA HIS A 218 -6.81 -24.77 9.55
C HIS A 218 -7.58 -23.43 9.47
N GLY A 219 -8.58 -23.28 10.34
CA GLY A 219 -9.46 -22.12 10.39
C GLY A 219 -10.49 -22.08 9.26
N ASP A 220 -11.11 -20.92 9.12
CA ASP A 220 -11.99 -20.59 8.00
C ASP A 220 -11.11 -20.36 6.75
N VAL A 221 -11.12 -21.33 5.83
CA VAL A 221 -10.31 -21.29 4.61
C VAL A 221 -11.14 -20.87 3.40
N PRO A 222 -10.56 -20.10 2.46
CA PRO A 222 -11.27 -19.64 1.28
C PRO A 222 -11.96 -20.77 0.51
N SER A 223 -13.17 -20.50 0.03
CA SER A 223 -13.92 -21.43 -0.83
C SER A 223 -13.16 -21.75 -2.12
N LEU A 224 -13.14 -23.04 -2.51
CA LEU A 224 -12.65 -23.46 -3.82
C LEU A 224 -13.43 -22.80 -4.95
N ILE A 225 -12.72 -22.27 -5.95
CA ILE A 225 -13.34 -21.66 -7.12
C ILE A 225 -13.41 -22.70 -8.25
N VAL A 226 -14.62 -22.99 -8.73
CA VAL A 226 -14.84 -23.88 -9.88
C VAL A 226 -14.84 -23.08 -11.16
N THR A 227 -14.07 -23.54 -12.16
CA THR A 227 -14.24 -23.13 -13.55
C THR A 227 -14.52 -24.37 -14.38
N SER A 228 -15.60 -24.37 -15.16
CA SER A 228 -16.04 -25.53 -15.93
C SER A 228 -16.11 -25.22 -17.42
N SER A 229 -15.80 -26.23 -18.23
CA SER A 229 -15.85 -26.22 -19.71
C SER A 229 -16.70 -27.38 -20.21
N VAL A 230 -17.76 -27.69 -19.46
CA VAL A 230 -18.63 -28.85 -19.68
C VAL A 230 -19.67 -28.52 -20.74
N THR A 231 -19.93 -29.46 -21.63
CA THR A 231 -20.88 -29.32 -22.74
C THR A 231 -21.79 -30.53 -22.85
N GLY A 232 -23.00 -30.30 -23.38
CA GLY A 232 -24.03 -31.32 -23.55
C GLY A 232 -24.75 -31.71 -22.26
N GLY A 233 -25.98 -32.23 -22.41
CA GLY A 233 -26.75 -32.75 -21.28
C GLY A 233 -27.16 -31.70 -20.24
N THR A 234 -27.58 -32.19 -19.06
CA THR A 234 -27.81 -31.34 -17.87
C THR A 234 -26.58 -31.41 -16.99
N SER A 235 -25.92 -30.27 -16.75
CA SER A 235 -24.74 -30.20 -15.89
C SER A 235 -24.85 -29.09 -14.85
N SER A 236 -24.43 -29.38 -13.62
CA SER A 236 -24.28 -28.40 -12.56
C SER A 236 -23.03 -28.73 -11.76
N ILE A 237 -22.13 -27.78 -11.59
CA ILE A 237 -20.94 -27.93 -10.74
C ILE A 237 -20.86 -26.70 -9.85
N ALA A 238 -20.92 -26.90 -8.54
CA ALA A 238 -20.88 -25.81 -7.57
C ALA A 238 -20.15 -26.25 -6.30
N VAL A 239 -19.47 -25.30 -5.66
CA VAL A 239 -18.89 -25.46 -4.33
C VAL A 239 -19.80 -24.83 -3.30
N GLN A 240 -20.05 -25.56 -2.21
CA GLN A 240 -20.69 -25.08 -1.00
C GLN A 240 -19.65 -25.03 0.13
N ALA A 241 -19.74 -24.03 0.99
CA ALA A 241 -18.88 -23.81 2.16
C ALA A 241 -19.67 -23.09 3.26
N ASP A 242 -19.02 -22.79 4.39
CA ASP A 242 -19.55 -21.92 5.45
C ASP A 242 -20.88 -22.37 6.08
N GLY A 243 -21.08 -23.69 6.20
CA GLY A 243 -22.29 -24.26 6.78
C GLY A 243 -23.43 -24.47 5.79
N ALA A 244 -23.26 -24.10 4.51
CA ALA A 244 -24.21 -24.43 3.46
C ALA A 244 -24.33 -25.95 3.26
N THR A 245 -25.52 -26.44 2.92
CA THR A 245 -25.75 -27.86 2.65
C THR A 245 -25.31 -28.24 1.24
N ALA A 246 -24.67 -29.41 1.13
CA ALA A 246 -24.39 -30.03 -0.16
C ALA A 246 -25.69 -30.23 -0.96
N THR A 247 -25.61 -30.14 -2.28
CA THR A 247 -26.80 -30.16 -3.16
C THR A 247 -27.29 -31.57 -3.45
N TYR A 248 -26.41 -32.57 -3.41
CA TYR A 248 -26.71 -33.96 -3.74
C TYR A 248 -26.29 -34.90 -2.60
N GLY A 249 -26.58 -36.21 -2.77
CA GLY A 249 -26.31 -37.22 -1.75
C GLY A 249 -27.27 -37.11 -0.57
N THR A 250 -26.74 -37.11 0.65
CA THR A 250 -27.50 -36.95 1.90
C THR A 250 -27.72 -35.48 2.30
N ASN A 251 -27.32 -34.53 1.45
CA ASN A 251 -27.33 -33.09 1.72
C ASN A 251 -26.53 -32.73 2.99
N ALA A 252 -25.37 -33.36 3.16
CA ALA A 252 -24.47 -33.10 4.27
C ALA A 252 -24.12 -31.61 4.38
N ALA A 253 -24.18 -31.06 5.59
CA ALA A 253 -23.77 -29.69 5.85
C ALA A 253 -22.24 -29.57 5.75
N THR A 254 -21.79 -28.51 5.08
CA THR A 254 -20.39 -28.07 5.12
C THR A 254 -20.05 -27.53 6.51
N GLN A 255 -18.77 -27.36 6.79
CA GLN A 255 -18.31 -26.99 8.13
C GLN A 255 -17.24 -25.93 8.02
N THR A 256 -17.46 -24.80 8.70
CA THR A 256 -16.42 -23.79 8.90
C THR A 256 -15.38 -24.33 9.88
N GLY A 257 -14.11 -24.32 9.48
CA GLY A 257 -13.00 -24.78 10.29
C GLY A 257 -12.78 -23.88 11.51
N THR A 258 -12.62 -24.49 12.69
CA THR A 258 -12.39 -23.79 13.95
C THR A 258 -11.03 -24.07 14.57
N LYS A 259 -10.25 -24.97 13.96
CA LYS A 259 -8.86 -25.21 14.33
C LYS A 259 -8.04 -23.94 14.19
N GLU A 260 -7.15 -23.71 15.13
CA GLU A 260 -6.38 -22.49 15.17
C GLU A 260 -5.26 -22.50 14.12
N VAL A 261 -5.03 -21.35 13.50
CA VAL A 261 -3.91 -21.13 12.58
C VAL A 261 -2.78 -20.48 13.39
N SER A 262 -2.12 -21.24 14.25
CA SER A 262 -1.00 -20.73 15.05
C SER A 262 0.33 -20.87 14.28
N VAL A 263 1.23 -19.89 14.39
CA VAL A 263 2.57 -19.98 13.80
C VAL A 263 3.31 -21.17 14.43
N SER A 264 3.56 -22.21 13.64
CA SER A 264 4.51 -23.27 13.97
C SER A 264 5.93 -22.69 13.91
N VAL A 265 6.46 -22.33 15.08
CA VAL A 265 7.86 -21.93 15.21
C VAL A 265 8.73 -23.16 14.95
N THR A 266 9.21 -23.30 13.71
CA THR A 266 10.22 -24.32 13.38
C THR A 266 11.57 -23.83 13.90
N LEU A 267 12.06 -24.47 14.97
CA LEU A 267 13.36 -24.24 15.59
C LEU A 267 14.49 -24.34 14.54
N LYS A 268 15.07 -23.20 14.14
CA LYS A 268 16.42 -23.20 13.56
C LYS A 268 17.42 -23.51 14.69
N ARG A 269 17.85 -24.77 14.76
CA ARG A 269 19.11 -25.26 15.37
C ARG A 269 19.38 -24.95 16.85
N SER A 270 18.42 -25.19 17.74
CA SER A 270 18.69 -25.39 19.17
C SER A 270 17.74 -26.44 19.75
N PRO A 271 18.20 -27.41 20.57
CA PRO A 271 17.36 -28.47 21.13
C PRO A 271 16.62 -27.96 22.38
N LEU A 272 16.00 -26.78 22.27
CA LEU A 272 15.03 -26.34 23.24
C LEU A 272 13.65 -26.62 22.67
N MET A 273 12.96 -27.57 23.29
CA MET A 273 11.51 -27.67 23.22
C MET A 273 10.92 -26.27 23.35
N LEU A 274 10.26 -25.79 22.31
CA LEU A 274 9.40 -24.64 22.46
C LEU A 274 8.15 -25.13 23.19
N ILE A 275 8.20 -24.97 24.50
CA ILE A 275 7.05 -24.93 25.36
C ILE A 275 6.14 -23.84 24.77
N LEU A 276 5.08 -24.27 24.07
CA LEU A 276 3.90 -23.46 23.81
C LEU A 276 3.22 -23.25 25.18
N THR A 277 3.78 -22.39 26.01
CA THR A 277 3.22 -22.08 27.33
C THR A 277 3.62 -20.68 27.69
N ILE A 278 2.90 -19.73 27.09
CA ILE A 278 2.80 -18.39 27.65
C ILE A 278 1.54 -18.30 28.52
N CYS A 279 0.57 -19.17 28.27
CA CYS A 279 -0.52 -19.48 29.17
C CYS A 279 -0.71 -20.99 29.30
N GLY A 280 -0.88 -21.46 30.52
CA GLY A 280 -1.31 -22.83 30.79
C GLY A 280 -2.57 -22.85 31.64
N SER A 281 -3.25 -24.00 31.65
CA SER A 281 -4.38 -24.28 32.53
C SER A 281 -3.97 -24.13 34.00
N GLY A 282 -4.16 -22.93 34.56
CA GLY A 282 -3.71 -22.57 35.91
C GLY A 282 -3.48 -21.07 36.14
N CYS A 283 -3.42 -20.25 35.09
CA CYS A 283 -3.22 -18.80 35.22
C CYS A 283 -4.56 -18.10 35.54
N ARG A 284 -4.76 -17.57 36.76
CA ARG A 284 -5.90 -16.68 37.04
C ARG A 284 -5.51 -15.23 36.74
N ALA A 285 -6.44 -14.49 36.13
CA ALA A 285 -6.29 -13.07 35.90
C ALA A 285 -6.09 -12.35 37.25
N GLN A 286 -4.99 -11.59 37.37
CA GLN A 286 -4.71 -10.53 38.36
C GLN A 286 -3.74 -10.79 39.54
N THR A 287 -3.10 -11.95 39.69
CA THR A 287 -1.96 -12.04 40.65
C THR A 287 -0.78 -12.78 40.04
N ALA A 288 0.43 -12.31 40.35
CA ALA A 288 1.71 -12.91 39.98
C ALA A 288 1.97 -14.25 40.71
N GLU A 289 0.97 -15.12 40.77
CA GLU A 289 1.04 -16.46 41.32
C GLU A 289 0.59 -17.44 40.24
N CYS A 290 1.47 -17.69 39.26
CA CYS A 290 1.40 -18.97 38.55
C CYS A 290 1.78 -20.06 39.55
N ALA A 291 0.79 -20.81 40.01
CA ALA A 291 1.01 -22.01 40.80
C ALA A 291 2.06 -22.87 40.08
N THR A 292 3.14 -23.17 40.79
CA THR A 292 4.13 -24.17 40.42
C THR A 292 3.45 -25.51 40.19
N ARG A 293 2.91 -25.77 39.01
CA ARG A 293 2.88 -27.12 38.47
C ARG A 293 4.25 -27.36 37.88
N THR A 294 4.99 -28.22 38.57
CA THR A 294 6.22 -28.87 38.12
C THR A 294 6.23 -29.04 36.61
N THR A 295 7.19 -28.39 35.97
CA THR A 295 7.50 -28.53 34.56
C THR A 295 7.90 -29.98 34.27
N GLU A 296 7.00 -30.80 33.73
CA GLU A 296 7.39 -32.08 33.11
C GLU A 296 8.01 -31.79 31.74
N SER A 297 9.32 -31.53 31.73
CA SER A 297 10.11 -31.49 30.51
C SER A 297 10.42 -32.92 30.04
N ALA A 298 9.59 -33.48 29.17
CA ALA A 298 9.86 -34.79 28.55
C ALA A 298 10.88 -34.64 27.41
N ARG A 299 12.17 -34.92 27.66
CA ARG A 299 13.14 -35.13 26.57
C ARG A 299 12.85 -36.47 25.90
N VAL A 300 12.22 -36.47 24.74
CA VAL A 300 12.16 -37.67 23.88
C VAL A 300 13.40 -37.68 23.00
N SER A 301 14.41 -38.45 23.39
CA SER A 301 15.47 -38.88 22.48
C SER A 301 14.89 -39.93 21.52
N ARG A 302 15.35 -39.91 20.26
CA ARG A 302 14.93 -40.89 19.23
C ARG A 302 15.08 -42.31 19.78
N GLY A 303 13.96 -43.00 19.99
CA GLY A 303 13.92 -44.45 20.17
C GLY A 303 13.51 -45.00 21.55
N SER A 304 13.08 -44.21 22.54
CA SER A 304 12.74 -44.76 23.89
C SER A 304 11.34 -44.36 24.38
N ARG A 305 10.56 -45.34 24.85
CA ARG A 305 9.15 -45.22 25.28
C ARG A 305 8.92 -44.67 26.71
N ARG A 306 9.92 -44.09 27.38
CA ARG A 306 9.76 -43.41 28.69
C ARG A 306 10.92 -42.46 28.95
N ALA A 307 10.64 -41.22 29.39
CA ALA A 307 11.63 -40.19 29.71
C ALA A 307 11.57 -39.79 31.20
N THR A 308 12.72 -39.56 31.82
CA THR A 308 12.90 -39.13 33.23
C THR A 308 13.22 -37.62 33.27
N VAL A 309 12.62 -36.86 34.20
CA VAL A 309 12.59 -35.38 34.25
C VAL A 309 13.57 -34.81 35.29
N SER A 310 14.22 -33.67 35.00
CA SER A 310 15.02 -32.86 35.95
C SER A 310 14.64 -31.37 35.87
N THR A 311 14.40 -30.74 37.02
CA THR A 311 13.87 -29.37 37.20
C THR A 311 14.98 -28.31 37.23
N GLN A 312 14.78 -27.16 36.55
CA GLN A 312 15.61 -25.97 36.74
C GLN A 312 14.71 -24.76 37.01
N SER A 313 14.93 -24.12 38.16
CA SER A 313 14.20 -22.95 38.65
C SER A 313 14.67 -21.68 37.94
N GLY A 314 13.81 -21.08 37.11
CA GLY A 314 14.05 -19.79 36.46
C GLY A 314 12.73 -19.15 36.05
N LEU A 315 12.53 -17.89 36.44
CA LEU A 315 11.28 -17.12 36.29
C LEU A 315 10.87 -16.99 34.81
N THR A 316 9.80 -17.67 34.39
CA THR A 316 9.12 -17.43 33.11
C THR A 316 8.09 -16.32 33.26
N TYR A 317 8.32 -15.18 32.60
CA TYR A 317 7.37 -14.06 32.55
C TYR A 317 6.25 -14.34 31.53
N VAL A 318 5.04 -14.62 32.03
CA VAL A 318 3.80 -14.72 31.23
C VAL A 318 3.59 -13.42 30.46
N CYS A 319 3.39 -13.52 29.14
CA CYS A 319 3.20 -12.41 28.21
C CYS A 319 4.26 -11.31 28.34
N SER A 320 5.51 -11.70 28.61
CA SER A 320 6.63 -10.79 28.87
C SER A 320 6.36 -9.76 29.97
N SER A 321 5.38 -10.00 30.85
CA SER A 321 4.85 -9.03 31.81
C SER A 321 4.32 -7.73 31.18
N ARG A 322 3.85 -7.80 29.93
CA ARG A 322 3.31 -6.68 29.13
C ARG A 322 1.87 -6.95 28.68
N GLY A 323 1.10 -7.67 29.47
CA GLY A 323 -0.31 -7.96 29.19
C GLY A 323 -0.87 -9.13 29.99
N PRO A 324 -2.19 -9.17 30.22
CA PRO A 324 -2.84 -10.36 30.74
C PRO A 324 -2.91 -11.46 29.69
N CYS A 325 -3.17 -12.68 30.14
CA CYS A 325 -3.38 -13.81 29.27
C CYS A 325 -4.85 -14.26 29.30
N SER A 326 -5.40 -14.58 28.13
CA SER A 326 -6.76 -15.11 28.01
C SER A 326 -6.86 -16.51 28.60
N GLN A 327 -8.08 -16.86 29.02
CA GLN A 327 -8.36 -18.18 29.58
C GLN A 327 -8.58 -19.21 28.47
N ALA A 328 -8.88 -20.45 28.87
CA ALA A 328 -9.37 -21.47 27.97
C ALA A 328 -10.51 -20.93 27.08
N PRO A 329 -10.61 -21.37 25.82
CA PRO A 329 -9.76 -22.38 25.18
C PRO A 329 -8.48 -21.82 24.52
N LEU A 330 -8.36 -20.50 24.35
CA LEU A 330 -7.38 -19.89 23.44
C LEU A 330 -6.00 -19.60 24.05
N TYR A 331 -5.90 -19.31 25.36
CA TYR A 331 -4.61 -19.14 26.05
C TYR A 331 -3.64 -18.12 25.39
N GLN A 332 -4.17 -17.01 24.86
CA GLN A 332 -3.43 -16.00 24.11
C GLN A 332 -3.08 -14.77 24.97
N CYS A 333 -1.91 -14.17 24.71
CA CYS A 333 -1.51 -12.93 25.36
C CYS A 333 -2.27 -11.72 24.79
N GLN A 334 -2.92 -10.96 25.68
CA GLN A 334 -3.51 -9.68 25.37
C GLN A 334 -2.50 -8.58 25.69
N CYS A 335 -1.66 -8.26 24.71
CA CYS A 335 -0.58 -7.31 24.92
C CYS A 335 -1.08 -5.88 25.19
N ASP A 336 -0.37 -5.18 26.07
CA ASP A 336 -0.47 -3.75 26.29
C ASP A 336 -0.34 -3.00 24.96
N SER A 337 -0.93 -1.81 24.87
CA SER A 337 -1.19 -1.11 23.60
C SER A 337 0.01 -0.96 22.65
N ILE A 338 1.23 -0.85 23.17
CA ILE A 338 2.47 -0.67 22.39
C ILE A 338 3.24 -1.97 22.14
N TYR A 339 2.78 -3.10 22.66
CA TYR A 339 3.41 -4.41 22.54
C TYR A 339 2.58 -5.36 21.68
N GLY A 340 3.25 -6.25 20.97
CA GLY A 340 2.68 -7.23 20.05
C GLY A 340 3.58 -8.45 19.95
N ALA A 341 3.42 -9.22 18.88
CA ALA A 341 3.80 -10.64 18.82
C ALA A 341 2.99 -11.50 19.80
N TYR A 342 3.15 -12.82 19.67
CA TYR A 342 2.37 -13.82 20.40
C TYR A 342 2.65 -13.82 21.92
N ASP A 343 3.78 -13.25 22.34
CA ASP A 343 4.26 -13.20 23.73
C ASP A 343 4.45 -11.77 24.28
N CYS A 344 3.98 -10.76 23.55
CA CYS A 344 4.15 -9.34 23.88
C CYS A 344 5.61 -8.87 23.98
N SER A 345 6.57 -9.60 23.41
CA SER A 345 7.99 -9.25 23.45
C SER A 345 8.38 -8.15 22.47
N LYS A 346 7.59 -7.95 21.40
CA LYS A 346 7.89 -6.99 20.33
C LYS A 346 7.07 -5.73 20.50
N ARG A 347 7.62 -4.57 20.15
CA ARG A 347 6.84 -3.33 20.13
C ARG A 347 6.10 -3.21 18.81
N ARG A 348 4.85 -2.75 18.85
CA ARG A 348 4.06 -2.47 17.66
C ARG A 348 4.56 -1.19 17.01
N CYS A 349 4.89 -1.26 15.74
CA CYS A 349 5.14 -0.07 14.96
C CYS A 349 3.86 0.72 14.69
N PRO A 350 3.98 2.05 14.53
CA PRO A 350 2.85 2.89 14.18
C PRO A 350 2.25 2.48 12.84
N LYS A 351 0.95 2.72 12.72
CA LYS A 351 0.17 2.44 11.51
C LYS A 351 -0.24 3.75 10.87
N GLY A 352 -0.24 3.79 9.54
CA GLY A 352 -0.64 4.93 8.74
C GLY A 352 -1.43 4.48 7.51
N ARG A 353 -1.94 5.44 6.75
CA ARG A 353 -2.64 5.15 5.49
C ARG A 353 -1.65 4.50 4.50
N PRO A 354 -1.99 3.36 3.87
CA PRO A 354 -1.08 2.67 2.96
C PRO A 354 -0.85 3.44 1.66
N TRP A 355 0.38 3.44 1.18
CA TRP A 355 0.72 3.89 -0.18
C TRP A 355 0.33 2.89 -1.26
N PHE A 356 0.32 1.59 -0.94
CA PHE A 356 -0.09 0.51 -1.83
C PHE A 356 -0.88 -0.53 -1.02
N ASP A 357 -2.07 -0.86 -1.50
CA ASP A 357 -2.98 -1.82 -0.89
C ASP A 357 -4.06 -2.27 -1.88
N GLU A 358 -4.72 -3.39 -1.60
CA GLU A 358 -5.85 -3.84 -2.40
C GLU A 358 -7.07 -2.93 -2.26
N ALA A 359 -7.81 -2.73 -3.35
CA ALA A 359 -9.09 -2.05 -3.31
C ALA A 359 -10.17 -3.01 -2.80
N LYS A 360 -10.88 -2.63 -1.74
CA LYS A 360 -11.96 -3.45 -1.15
C LYS A 360 -13.21 -3.46 -2.01
N THR A 361 -13.50 -2.32 -2.63
CA THR A 361 -14.57 -2.12 -3.62
C THR A 361 -14.05 -1.18 -4.71
N ASN A 362 -14.84 -0.98 -5.78
CA ASN A 362 -14.43 -0.14 -6.91
C ASN A 362 -13.97 1.25 -6.45
N ASP A 363 -12.73 1.59 -6.79
CA ASP A 363 -12.07 2.86 -6.43
C ASP A 363 -11.97 3.15 -4.91
N VAL A 364 -12.16 2.15 -4.05
CA VAL A 364 -12.02 2.27 -2.59
C VAL A 364 -10.85 1.42 -2.12
N ALA A 365 -9.70 2.09 -1.98
CA ALA A 365 -8.50 1.57 -1.33
C ALA A 365 -8.14 2.46 -0.13
N ARG A 366 -7.10 2.11 0.62
CA ARG A 366 -6.50 2.92 1.69
C ARG A 366 -7.40 3.13 2.91
N VAL A 367 -8.27 2.16 3.15
CA VAL A 367 -9.30 2.22 4.21
C VAL A 367 -8.69 1.90 5.57
N ASP A 368 -7.92 0.81 5.65
CA ASP A 368 -7.37 0.34 6.93
C ASP A 368 -5.93 0.84 7.09
N PRO A 369 -5.58 1.43 8.25
CA PRO A 369 -4.21 1.82 8.51
C PRO A 369 -3.33 0.56 8.67
N VAL A 370 -2.21 0.55 7.95
CA VAL A 370 -1.25 -0.56 7.93
C VAL A 370 0.05 -0.15 8.61
N GLN A 371 0.82 -1.14 9.06
CA GLN A 371 2.11 -0.91 9.68
C GLN A 371 3.05 -0.20 8.71
N CYS A 372 3.66 0.90 9.15
CA CYS A 372 4.61 1.70 8.37
C CYS A 372 4.09 2.08 6.96
N SER A 373 2.77 2.25 6.80
CA SER A 373 2.12 2.68 5.56
C SER A 373 2.49 1.86 4.30
N ASN A 374 2.97 0.62 4.47
CA ASN A 374 3.58 -0.18 3.39
C ASN A 374 4.70 0.57 2.63
N ALA A 375 5.41 1.47 3.32
CA ALA A 375 6.53 2.25 2.78
C ALA A 375 7.74 2.26 3.74
N GLY A 376 7.87 1.21 4.55
CA GLY A 376 8.97 1.04 5.48
C GLY A 376 8.92 -0.30 6.20
N TYR A 377 10.01 -0.62 6.90
CA TYR A 377 10.10 -1.81 7.74
C TYR A 377 9.91 -1.46 9.22
N CYS A 378 9.21 -2.32 9.95
CA CYS A 378 9.12 -2.22 11.40
C CYS A 378 10.36 -2.85 12.05
N ASP A 379 11.05 -2.10 12.91
CA ASP A 379 12.16 -2.64 13.70
C ASP A 379 11.74 -3.24 15.06
N ASP A 380 12.67 -3.92 15.72
CA ASP A 380 12.41 -4.64 16.97
C ASP A 380 11.96 -3.75 18.15
N ILE A 381 12.24 -2.45 18.08
CA ILE A 381 11.90 -1.47 19.12
C ILE A 381 10.63 -0.66 18.79
N GLY A 382 9.94 -1.00 17.70
CA GLY A 382 8.64 -0.44 17.32
C GLY A 382 8.74 0.86 16.54
N ILE A 383 9.86 1.10 15.84
CA ILE A 383 10.06 2.27 14.98
C ILE A 383 9.97 1.84 13.51
N CYS A 384 9.24 2.62 12.71
CA CYS A 384 9.22 2.45 11.27
C CYS A 384 10.48 3.05 10.64
N ARG A 385 11.24 2.21 9.95
CA ARG A 385 12.35 2.62 9.09
C ARG A 385 11.82 2.81 7.67
N CYS A 386 11.57 4.07 7.34
CA CYS A 386 10.99 4.44 6.05
C CYS A 386 11.94 4.15 4.89
N PHE A 387 11.36 3.81 3.76
CA PHE A 387 12.10 3.75 2.50
C PHE A 387 12.58 5.15 2.11
N ASP A 388 13.64 5.19 1.30
CA ASP A 388 14.15 6.44 0.75
C ASP A 388 13.03 7.22 0.03
N GLY A 389 12.89 8.49 0.38
CA GLY A 389 11.82 9.34 -0.16
C GLY A 389 10.53 9.34 0.66
N PHE A 390 10.48 8.63 1.79
CA PHE A 390 9.35 8.62 2.72
C PHE A 390 9.76 9.09 4.11
N GLU A 391 8.84 9.73 4.80
CA GLU A 391 9.00 10.25 6.16
C GLU A 391 7.70 10.16 6.96
N GLY A 392 7.74 10.67 8.20
CA GLY A 392 6.66 10.52 9.16
C GLY A 392 6.89 9.32 10.07
N VAL A 393 6.22 9.31 11.23
CA VAL A 393 6.40 8.24 12.23
C VAL A 393 5.98 6.87 11.68
N ALA A 394 5.06 6.86 10.71
CA ALA A 394 4.56 5.67 10.05
C ALA A 394 4.94 5.60 8.55
N CYS A 395 5.87 6.43 8.06
CA CYS A 395 6.23 6.49 6.64
C CYS A 395 5.05 6.87 5.73
N ASP A 396 4.14 7.67 6.27
CA ASP A 396 2.87 8.07 5.69
C ASP A 396 2.96 9.34 4.84
N ARG A 397 4.14 9.95 4.74
CA ARG A 397 4.37 11.13 3.89
C ARG A 397 5.56 10.95 2.96
N LEU A 398 5.48 11.53 1.77
CA LEU A 398 6.65 11.67 0.91
C LEU A 398 7.56 12.74 1.47
N GLN A 399 8.85 12.44 1.56
CA GLN A 399 9.85 13.45 1.89
C GLN A 399 9.91 14.49 0.76
N CYS A 400 9.90 15.77 1.15
CA CYS A 400 10.16 16.84 0.20
C CYS A 400 11.50 16.64 -0.51
N PRO A 401 11.57 16.98 -1.81
CA PRO A 401 12.81 16.88 -2.56
C PRO A 401 13.85 17.87 -2.01
N GLY A 402 15.11 17.62 -2.31
CA GLY A 402 16.21 18.46 -1.86
C GLY A 402 17.55 17.99 -2.39
N SER A 403 18.60 18.71 -1.98
CA SER A 403 20.00 18.44 -2.30
C SER A 403 20.80 18.28 -1.01
N ASP A 404 22.13 18.15 -1.12
CA ASP A 404 23.03 18.09 0.03
C ASP A 404 22.95 19.34 0.93
N ILE A 405 22.40 20.45 0.39
CA ILE A 405 22.19 21.72 1.10
C ILE A 405 20.97 21.64 2.04
N GLY A 406 20.07 20.67 1.85
CA GLY A 406 18.90 20.42 2.68
C GLY A 406 17.60 20.24 1.86
N LEU A 407 16.49 20.11 2.58
CA LEU A 407 15.14 20.06 2.00
C LEU A 407 14.89 21.34 1.18
N CYS A 408 14.27 21.16 0.00
CA CYS A 408 14.02 22.23 -0.96
C CYS A 408 15.27 23.05 -1.29
N SER A 409 16.44 22.38 -1.30
CA SER A 409 17.75 22.98 -1.56
C SER A 409 18.06 24.21 -0.69
N GLY A 410 17.47 24.28 0.52
CA GLY A 410 17.59 25.41 1.44
C GLY A 410 16.94 26.71 0.92
N ARG A 411 16.11 26.62 -0.12
CA ARG A 411 15.52 27.73 -0.88
C ARG A 411 14.01 27.62 -1.01
N GLY A 412 13.38 26.91 -0.08
CA GLY A 412 11.95 26.72 -0.07
C GLY A 412 11.47 26.03 1.20
N ARG A 413 10.15 25.86 1.27
CA ARG A 413 9.47 25.22 2.39
C ARG A 413 8.75 23.98 1.91
N CYS A 414 8.85 22.91 2.68
CA CYS A 414 8.09 21.70 2.43
C CYS A 414 6.61 21.94 2.69
N LYS A 415 5.76 21.59 1.72
CA LYS A 415 4.30 21.76 1.77
C LYS A 415 3.58 20.52 1.28
N THR A 416 2.45 20.20 1.89
CA THR A 416 1.56 19.15 1.39
C THR A 416 0.75 19.64 0.18
N ALA A 417 0.18 18.71 -0.59
CA ALA A 417 -0.74 19.02 -1.68
C ALA A 417 -1.93 19.90 -1.23
N LYS A 418 -2.43 19.68 -0.01
CA LYS A 418 -3.46 20.49 0.61
C LYS A 418 -3.02 21.93 0.88
N GLU A 419 -1.80 22.10 1.38
CA GLU A 419 -1.27 23.43 1.69
C GLU A 419 -0.92 24.21 0.43
N ILE A 420 -0.32 23.58 -0.58
CA ILE A 420 0.11 24.26 -1.81
C ILE A 420 -1.09 24.76 -2.61
N ALA A 421 -2.21 24.03 -2.62
CA ALA A 421 -3.43 24.46 -3.29
C ALA A 421 -3.91 25.84 -2.81
N ARG A 422 -3.87 26.09 -1.49
CA ARG A 422 -4.23 27.37 -0.86
C ARG A 422 -3.24 28.50 -1.14
N LEU A 423 -2.01 28.15 -1.50
CA LEU A 423 -0.95 29.09 -1.86
C LEU A 423 -0.91 29.39 -3.37
N THR A 424 -1.77 28.74 -4.15
CA THR A 424 -1.90 29.03 -5.58
C THR A 424 -2.35 30.47 -5.78
N LEU A 425 -1.61 31.19 -6.62
CA LEU A 425 -1.91 32.57 -6.98
C LEU A 425 -2.63 32.62 -8.33
N THR A 426 -3.49 33.62 -8.51
CA THR A 426 -4.02 34.01 -9.82
C THR A 426 -2.96 34.76 -10.62
N ASP A 427 -3.22 35.04 -11.90
CA ASP A 427 -2.38 35.91 -12.72
C ASP A 427 -2.28 37.34 -12.16
N ALA A 428 -3.25 37.75 -11.35
CA ALA A 428 -3.23 39.00 -10.57
C ALA A 428 -2.44 38.86 -9.25
N PHE A 429 -1.75 37.75 -9.04
CA PHE A 429 -0.94 37.42 -7.87
C PHE A 429 -1.69 37.47 -6.53
N THR A 430 -3.00 37.26 -6.55
CA THR A 430 -3.84 37.10 -5.37
C THR A 430 -4.12 35.62 -5.11
N PRO A 431 -4.32 35.17 -3.85
CA PRO A 431 -4.69 33.78 -3.57
C PRO A 431 -5.96 33.37 -4.35
N ALA A 432 -5.85 32.31 -5.15
CA ALA A 432 -6.94 31.83 -6.01
C ALA A 432 -8.09 31.17 -5.23
N GLY A 433 -7.92 30.94 -3.92
CA GLY A 433 -8.92 30.28 -3.08
C GLY A 433 -9.14 28.80 -3.39
N LEU A 434 -8.24 28.19 -4.19
CA LEU A 434 -8.30 26.78 -4.55
C LEU A 434 -7.97 25.89 -3.36
N GLN A 435 -8.60 24.72 -3.34
CA GLN A 435 -8.47 23.75 -2.26
C GLN A 435 -8.20 22.35 -2.80
N TYR A 436 -7.59 21.51 -1.99
CA TYR A 436 -7.27 20.13 -2.33
C TYR A 436 -7.48 19.24 -1.10
N GLY A 437 -8.31 18.21 -1.20
CA GLY A 437 -8.59 17.27 -0.10
C GLY A 437 -9.28 17.92 1.10
N VAL A 438 -10.30 18.75 0.81
CA VAL A 438 -11.18 19.31 1.85
C VAL A 438 -12.08 18.22 2.42
N ASP A 439 -12.65 17.40 1.54
CA ASP A 439 -13.38 16.19 1.92
C ASP A 439 -12.38 15.06 2.23
N PRO A 440 -12.21 14.65 3.51
CA PRO A 440 -11.31 13.57 3.87
C PRO A 440 -11.74 12.20 3.33
N ASN A 441 -12.99 12.06 2.87
CA ASN A 441 -13.54 10.82 2.33
C ASN A 441 -13.48 10.77 0.79
N ASN A 442 -13.08 11.85 0.12
CA ASN A 442 -12.92 11.83 -1.34
C ASN A 442 -11.73 10.95 -1.71
N PRO A 443 -11.96 9.78 -2.37
CA PRO A 443 -10.88 8.87 -2.70
C PRO A 443 -9.93 9.44 -3.74
N ALA A 444 -10.34 10.43 -4.55
CA ALA A 444 -9.46 11.04 -5.56
C ALA A 444 -8.38 11.96 -4.98
N THR A 445 -8.53 12.40 -3.72
CA THR A 445 -7.61 13.31 -3.02
C THR A 445 -7.05 12.69 -1.75
N TRP A 446 -6.91 11.36 -1.73
CA TRP A 446 -6.44 10.60 -0.57
C TRP A 446 -5.06 11.04 -0.07
N ASP A 447 -4.27 11.66 -0.96
CA ASP A 447 -2.88 12.03 -0.82
C ASP A 447 -2.66 13.46 -0.34
N ALA A 448 -3.74 14.21 -0.06
CA ALA A 448 -3.71 15.63 0.26
C ALA A 448 -2.70 16.02 1.35
N ASP A 449 -2.53 15.15 2.37
CA ASP A 449 -1.58 15.32 3.47
C ASP A 449 -0.36 14.38 3.38
N MET A 450 -0.37 13.44 2.43
CA MET A 450 0.69 12.44 2.25
C MET A 450 1.72 12.88 1.21
N VAL A 451 1.30 13.46 0.10
CA VAL A 451 2.19 13.94 -0.95
C VAL A 451 2.70 15.34 -0.60
N GLN A 452 4.03 15.48 -0.58
CA GLN A 452 4.70 16.74 -0.29
C GLN A 452 5.65 17.17 -1.42
N GLY A 453 5.87 18.47 -1.52
CA GLY A 453 6.85 19.07 -2.40
C GLY A 453 7.25 20.45 -1.94
N CYS A 454 8.05 21.13 -2.76
CA CYS A 454 8.69 22.37 -2.35
C CYS A 454 7.92 23.59 -2.82
N TYR A 455 7.59 24.48 -1.88
CA TYR A 455 7.18 25.84 -2.16
C TYR A 455 8.40 26.75 -2.13
N CYS A 456 8.85 27.19 -3.31
CA CYS A 456 10.12 27.88 -3.45
C CYS A 456 10.07 29.34 -3.00
N ASP A 457 11.15 29.78 -2.35
CA ASP A 457 11.32 31.15 -1.89
C ASP A 457 11.61 32.09 -3.07
N LYS A 458 11.40 33.40 -2.86
CA LYS A 458 11.78 34.44 -3.82
C LYS A 458 13.31 34.49 -3.99
N VAL A 459 13.78 34.79 -5.20
CA VAL A 459 15.20 35.06 -5.43
C VAL A 459 15.60 36.40 -4.79
N PRO A 460 16.85 36.55 -4.34
CA PRO A 460 17.33 37.83 -3.83
C PRO A 460 17.31 38.92 -4.90
N ALA A 461 16.88 40.14 -4.53
CA ALA A 461 16.66 41.29 -5.43
C ALA A 461 17.83 41.67 -6.38
N ARG A 462 19.05 41.19 -6.14
CA ARG A 462 20.20 41.43 -7.05
C ARG A 462 20.18 40.57 -8.33
N ARG A 463 19.22 39.63 -8.49
CA ARG A 463 19.12 38.72 -9.65
C ARG A 463 17.80 38.85 -10.43
N GLY A 464 17.04 39.90 -10.18
CA GLY A 464 15.65 40.04 -10.62
C GLY A 464 14.77 40.21 -9.40
N THR A 465 13.86 41.16 -9.47
CA THR A 465 12.89 41.41 -8.41
C THR A 465 11.69 40.48 -8.64
N GLY A 466 11.07 39.97 -7.57
CA GLY A 466 9.80 39.22 -7.61
C GLY A 466 9.78 37.74 -8.06
N GLU A 467 10.82 37.22 -8.71
CA GLU A 467 10.83 35.82 -9.17
C GLU A 467 11.10 34.82 -8.02
N ARG A 468 10.63 33.57 -8.17
CA ARG A 468 10.91 32.48 -7.21
C ARG A 468 11.91 31.51 -7.79
N TYR A 469 12.69 30.85 -6.93
CA TYR A 469 13.40 29.65 -7.36
C TYR A 469 12.42 28.67 -8.00
N THR A 470 12.90 27.90 -8.98
CA THR A 470 12.11 26.97 -9.77
C THR A 470 12.72 25.57 -9.69
N GLY A 471 12.07 24.63 -10.38
CA GLY A 471 12.40 23.21 -10.31
C GLY A 471 11.76 22.54 -9.09
N TYR A 472 11.66 21.21 -9.18
CA TYR A 472 10.93 20.42 -8.19
C TYR A 472 11.48 20.54 -6.75
N ASP A 473 12.76 20.86 -6.60
CA ASP A 473 13.49 20.98 -5.34
C ASP A 473 13.99 22.41 -5.03
N CYS A 474 13.54 23.42 -5.79
CA CYS A 474 13.97 24.82 -5.68
C CYS A 474 15.48 25.06 -5.91
N SER A 475 16.18 24.13 -6.57
CA SER A 475 17.60 24.32 -6.92
C SER A 475 17.80 25.31 -8.05
N SER A 476 16.83 25.45 -8.95
CA SER A 476 16.98 26.25 -10.17
C SER A 476 16.69 27.71 -9.88
N ALA A 477 17.64 28.58 -10.23
CA ALA A 477 17.37 30.01 -10.25
C ALA A 477 16.65 30.34 -11.57
N PRO A 478 15.55 31.09 -11.54
CA PRO A 478 15.00 31.67 -12.76
C PRO A 478 16.09 32.53 -13.43
N CYS A 479 16.08 32.55 -14.76
CA CYS A 479 16.95 33.46 -15.51
C CYS A 479 16.42 34.88 -15.31
N PRO A 480 17.30 35.90 -15.21
CA PRO A 480 16.84 37.29 -15.17
C PRO A 480 15.92 37.55 -16.36
N SER A 481 14.66 37.85 -16.09
CA SER A 481 13.75 38.31 -17.12
C SER A 481 14.07 39.77 -17.45
N GLY A 482 14.17 40.04 -18.74
CA GLY A 482 14.49 41.36 -19.28
C GLY A 482 14.44 41.29 -20.80
N ASP A 483 14.31 42.45 -21.44
CA ASP A 483 14.39 42.51 -22.89
C ASP A 483 15.80 42.10 -23.37
N ASP A 484 15.85 41.40 -24.50
CA ASP A 484 17.12 41.09 -25.16
C ASP A 484 17.70 42.43 -25.68
N PRO A 485 18.89 42.86 -25.19
CA PRO A 485 19.50 44.15 -25.56
C PRO A 485 19.72 44.36 -27.07
N TRP A 486 19.63 43.30 -27.88
CA TRP A 486 19.83 43.34 -29.32
C TRP A 486 18.55 43.44 -30.15
N THR A 487 17.39 43.44 -29.52
CA THR A 487 16.13 43.64 -30.24
C THR A 487 15.88 45.13 -30.48
N GLY A 488 15.69 45.51 -31.75
CA GLY A 488 15.38 46.90 -32.14
C GLY A 488 13.87 47.11 -32.35
N ASN A 489 13.40 48.35 -32.17
CA ASN A 489 11.99 48.77 -32.33
C ASN A 489 10.99 48.20 -31.30
N GLN A 490 11.44 47.89 -30.09
CA GLN A 490 10.53 47.57 -29.00
C GLN A 490 9.99 48.83 -28.33
N ALA A 491 8.81 48.73 -27.71
CA ALA A 491 8.19 49.77 -26.90
C ALA A 491 7.89 49.19 -25.53
N ASP A 492 8.16 49.97 -24.47
CA ASP A 492 7.76 49.59 -23.12
C ASP A 492 6.23 49.50 -23.01
N GLU A 493 5.75 48.49 -22.29
CA GLU A 493 4.32 48.33 -21.99
C GLU A 493 3.84 49.53 -21.16
N VAL A 494 2.84 50.26 -21.66
CA VAL A 494 2.26 51.43 -20.97
C VAL A 494 0.92 51.05 -20.35
N GLN A 495 0.87 50.98 -19.02
CA GLN A 495 -0.39 50.83 -18.27
C GLN A 495 -0.88 52.19 -17.78
N THR A 496 -2.16 52.48 -18.02
CA THR A 496 -2.79 53.75 -17.60
C THR A 496 -3.63 53.53 -16.34
N LEU A 497 -3.28 54.23 -15.26
CA LEU A 497 -4.10 54.34 -14.05
C LEU A 497 -4.88 55.65 -14.07
N THR A 498 -6.21 55.56 -14.10
CA THR A 498 -7.09 56.74 -14.00
C THR A 498 -7.69 56.80 -12.61
N CYS A 499 -7.44 57.88 -11.87
CA CYS A 499 -8.00 58.12 -10.54
C CYS A 499 -8.75 59.46 -10.51
N THR A 500 -10.01 59.45 -10.07
CA THR A 500 -10.80 60.66 -9.83
C THR A 500 -11.31 60.60 -8.39
N ALA A 501 -10.76 61.45 -7.52
CA ALA A 501 -11.15 61.53 -6.11
C ALA A 501 -11.00 62.97 -5.59
N ASP A 502 -11.81 63.32 -4.59
CA ASP A 502 -11.77 64.58 -3.83
C ASP A 502 -10.97 64.46 -2.52
N GLY A 503 -10.50 63.25 -2.18
CA GLY A 503 -9.73 62.95 -0.99
C GLY A 503 -9.36 61.46 -0.89
N GLY A 504 -8.45 61.12 0.03
CA GLY A 504 -8.14 59.72 0.40
C GLY A 504 -6.79 59.20 -0.09
N MET A 505 -6.63 57.88 -0.01
CA MET A 505 -5.42 57.16 -0.41
C MET A 505 -5.80 55.91 -1.19
N PHE A 506 -4.92 55.49 -2.10
CA PHE A 506 -5.04 54.25 -2.87
C PHE A 506 -3.72 53.46 -2.78
N ALA A 507 -3.72 52.19 -3.17
CA ALA A 507 -2.49 51.42 -3.32
C ALA A 507 -2.53 50.68 -4.64
N ILE A 508 -1.36 50.49 -5.25
CA ILE A 508 -1.21 49.74 -6.50
C ILE A 508 -0.59 48.40 -6.15
N SER A 509 -1.06 47.32 -6.77
CA SER A 509 -0.44 46.00 -6.61
C SER A 509 0.23 45.54 -7.90
N PHE A 510 1.45 45.04 -7.81
CA PHE A 510 2.22 44.46 -8.91
C PHE A 510 2.95 43.21 -8.39
N ARG A 511 2.84 42.08 -9.10
CA ARG A 511 3.55 40.82 -8.78
C ARG A 511 3.51 40.39 -7.29
N ALA A 512 2.31 40.41 -6.71
CA ALA A 512 2.00 40.05 -5.30
C ALA A 512 2.45 41.07 -4.24
N GLU A 513 2.97 42.23 -4.65
CA GLU A 513 3.36 43.29 -3.73
C GLU A 513 2.48 44.51 -3.93
N THR A 514 2.08 45.09 -2.82
CA THR A 514 1.21 46.28 -2.79
C THR A 514 2.05 47.45 -2.29
N THR A 515 1.99 48.57 -3.00
CA THR A 515 2.68 49.79 -2.59
C THR A 515 2.20 50.21 -1.21
N ALA A 516 3.02 51.01 -0.51
CA ALA A 516 2.47 51.80 0.59
C ALA A 516 1.28 52.65 0.08
N MET A 517 0.37 53.04 0.97
CA MET A 517 -0.78 53.86 0.62
C MET A 517 -0.31 55.19 0.01
N ILE A 518 -0.72 55.46 -1.23
CA ILE A 518 -0.43 56.63 -2.04
C ILE A 518 -1.57 57.64 -1.88
N PRO A 519 -1.32 58.89 -1.52
CA PRO A 519 -2.35 59.93 -1.48
C PRO A 519 -3.00 60.18 -2.85
N PHE A 520 -4.29 60.51 -2.89
CA PHE A 520 -5.00 60.78 -4.15
C PHE A 520 -4.38 61.91 -5.00
N GLY A 521 -3.69 62.86 -4.35
CA GLY A 521 -2.96 63.97 -4.99
C GLY A 521 -1.46 63.72 -5.18
N ALA A 522 -1.00 62.47 -5.14
CA ALA A 522 0.42 62.12 -5.35
C ALA A 522 0.91 62.51 -6.76
N THR A 523 2.16 62.95 -6.85
CA THR A 523 2.81 63.27 -8.13
C THR A 523 3.22 61.99 -8.87
N ALA A 524 3.53 62.12 -10.17
CA ALA A 524 4.06 61.01 -10.96
C ALA A 524 5.32 60.40 -10.32
N ASP A 525 6.25 61.22 -9.82
CA ASP A 525 7.45 60.75 -9.13
C ASP A 525 7.14 59.99 -7.84
N ALA A 526 6.10 60.40 -7.09
CA ALA A 526 5.69 59.70 -5.88
C ALA A 526 5.05 58.34 -6.19
N VAL A 527 4.28 58.25 -7.29
CA VAL A 527 3.74 56.98 -7.80
C VAL A 527 4.87 56.07 -8.30
N ALA A 528 5.83 56.62 -9.05
CA ALA A 528 7.01 55.90 -9.52
C ALA A 528 7.84 55.37 -8.35
N ALA A 529 8.19 56.22 -7.38
CA ALA A 529 8.93 55.81 -6.19
C ALA A 529 8.18 54.77 -5.36
N ALA A 530 6.84 54.84 -5.29
CA ALA A 530 6.04 53.85 -4.59
C ALA A 530 6.07 52.47 -5.30
N LEU A 531 6.07 52.45 -6.63
CA LEU A 531 6.21 51.23 -7.44
C LEU A 531 7.65 50.69 -7.43
N GLU A 532 8.66 51.54 -7.52
CA GLU A 532 10.09 51.17 -7.45
C GLU A 532 10.50 50.69 -6.05
N ALA A 533 9.74 51.06 -5.01
CA ALA A 533 9.93 50.55 -3.66
C ALA A 533 9.39 49.13 -3.45
N LEU A 534 8.61 48.60 -4.40
CA LEU A 534 8.25 47.18 -4.40
C LEU A 534 9.51 46.34 -4.63
N GLN A 535 9.63 45.21 -3.92
CA GLN A 535 10.75 44.27 -4.06
C GLN A 535 10.55 43.29 -5.24
N SER A 536 9.53 43.55 -6.07
CA SER A 536 8.97 42.68 -7.09
C SER A 536 9.47 42.90 -8.51
#